data_AF-A0A6G1H8R4-F1
#
_entry.id   AF-A0A6G1H8R4-F1
#
_cell.length_a   1.000
_cell.length_b   1.000
_cell.length_c   1.000
_cell.angle_alpha   90.00
_cell.angle_beta   90.00
_cell.angle_gamma   90.00
#
_symmetry.space_group_name_H-M   'P 1'
#
loop_
_entity.id
_entity.type
_entity.pdbx_description
1 polymer ?
#
loop_
_entity_poly.entity_id
_entity_poly.type
_entity_poly.pdbx_seq_one_letter_code
_entity_poly.pdbx_strand_id
1 'polypeptide(L)'
;VAKIARAFGIVPSTLRRRFNGQTVARKDYIPHNRKLNKDEEEIFVQYMNLLSDRCLPPTVHMVRVMASGLCGDLPEKDWVPDLVERHRERLETGFLDGFNLSRKNADNAYEYDKFFEQVWMEIQSHIQPENSYNMNEKGFLIGILNKTRRVYS
;
A
#
# COMPACT_ATOMS: atom_id res chain seq x y z
N VAL A 1 -28.35 22.80 32.56
CA VAL A 1 -27.49 22.99 31.37
C VAL A 1 -27.05 24.45 31.15
N ALA A 2 -27.96 25.42 31.01
CA ALA A 2 -27.59 26.81 30.62
C ALA A 2 -26.71 27.60 31.61
N LYS A 3 -26.86 27.39 32.94
CA LYS A 3 -26.02 28.04 33.96
C LYS A 3 -24.57 27.53 33.91
N ILE A 4 -24.40 26.22 33.76
CA ILE A 4 -23.10 25.56 33.61
C ILE A 4 -22.46 25.97 32.28
N ALA A 5 -23.21 25.96 31.18
CA ALA A 5 -22.70 26.37 29.86
C ALA A 5 -22.10 27.78 29.86
N ARG A 6 -22.77 28.75 30.52
CA ARG A 6 -22.25 30.12 30.67
C ARG A 6 -20.99 30.21 31.53
N ALA A 7 -20.91 29.44 32.61
CA ALA A 7 -19.71 29.41 33.47
C ALA A 7 -18.46 28.93 32.73
N PHE A 8 -18.62 28.05 31.74
CA PHE A 8 -17.53 27.52 30.92
C PHE A 8 -17.40 28.20 29.55
N GLY A 9 -18.18 29.25 29.26
CA GLY A 9 -18.15 29.93 27.95
C GLY A 9 -18.62 29.06 26.76
N ILE A 10 -19.37 27.99 27.01
CA ILE A 10 -19.84 27.04 26.00
C ILE A 10 -21.27 27.42 25.58
N VAL A 11 -21.58 27.27 24.28
CA VAL A 11 -22.96 27.46 23.79
C VAL A 11 -23.89 26.44 24.47
N PRO A 12 -25.02 26.89 25.09
CA PRO A 12 -25.92 26.00 25.82
C PRO A 12 -26.49 24.85 24.99
N SER A 13 -26.68 25.04 23.68
CA SER A 13 -27.15 24.00 22.75
C SER A 13 -26.12 22.88 22.58
N THR A 14 -24.83 23.20 22.50
CA THR A 14 -23.73 22.23 22.40
C THR A 14 -23.66 21.35 23.64
N LEU A 15 -23.71 21.96 24.85
CA LEU A 15 -23.70 21.20 26.10
C LEU A 15 -24.95 20.32 26.23
N ARG A 16 -26.11 20.80 25.77
CA ARG A 16 -27.37 20.04 25.77
C ARG A 16 -27.32 18.84 24.83
N ARG A 17 -26.81 19.00 23.60
CA ARG A 17 -26.61 17.89 22.65
C ARG A 17 -25.71 16.81 23.25
N ARG A 18 -24.61 17.22 23.89
CA ARG A 18 -23.66 16.30 24.52
C ARG A 18 -24.24 15.57 25.73
N PHE A 19 -24.96 16.28 26.59
CA PHE A 19 -25.66 15.70 27.74
C PHE A 19 -26.73 14.69 27.31
N ASN A 20 -27.44 14.97 26.20
CA ASN A 20 -28.45 14.09 25.63
C ASN A 20 -27.87 12.97 24.74
N GLY A 21 -26.54 12.78 24.71
CA GLY A 21 -25.89 11.72 23.91
C GLY A 21 -25.93 11.93 22.39
N GLN A 22 -26.36 13.09 21.89
CA GLN A 22 -26.45 13.39 20.45
C GLN A 22 -25.10 13.68 19.80
N THR A 23 -24.05 13.85 20.61
CA THR A 23 -22.67 14.07 20.13
C THR A 23 -21.70 13.34 21.04
N VAL A 24 -20.78 12.58 20.45
CA VAL A 24 -19.71 11.87 21.16
C VAL A 24 -18.47 12.75 21.38
N ALA A 25 -17.53 12.30 22.19
CA ALA A 25 -16.22 12.95 22.26
C ALA A 25 -15.48 12.84 20.93
N ARG A 26 -14.63 13.82 20.62
CA ARG A 26 -13.76 13.74 19.43
C ARG A 26 -12.92 12.46 19.39
N LYS A 27 -12.43 12.00 20.54
CA LYS A 27 -11.67 10.74 20.66
C LYS A 27 -12.48 9.48 20.35
N ASP A 28 -13.81 9.56 20.52
CA ASP A 28 -14.74 8.45 20.32
C ASP A 28 -15.52 8.61 19.01
N TYR A 29 -15.21 9.66 18.23
CA TYR A 29 -15.84 9.91 16.94
C TYR A 29 -15.27 8.92 15.92
N ILE A 30 -16.15 8.07 15.39
CA ILE A 30 -15.85 7.20 14.27
C ILE A 30 -16.34 7.90 12.99
N PRO A 31 -15.43 8.27 12.08
CA PRO A 31 -15.82 8.85 10.80
C PRO A 31 -16.78 7.94 10.03
N HIS A 32 -17.78 8.53 9.35
CA HIS A 32 -18.77 7.76 8.57
C HIS A 32 -18.16 6.98 7.39
N ASN A 33 -16.98 7.38 6.91
CA ASN A 33 -16.20 6.65 5.90
C ASN A 33 -15.54 5.39 6.48
N ARG A 34 -15.57 5.15 7.79
CA ARG A 34 -15.07 3.91 8.39
C ARG A 34 -16.09 2.78 8.15
N LYS A 35 -16.00 2.19 6.95
CA LYS A 35 -16.86 1.07 6.49
C LYS A 35 -16.71 -0.22 7.31
N LEU A 36 -15.56 -0.41 7.96
CA LEU A 36 -15.27 -1.55 8.82
C LEU A 36 -15.21 -1.10 10.28
N ASN A 37 -15.62 -1.99 11.18
CA ASN A 37 -15.41 -1.80 12.61
C ASN A 37 -13.91 -1.98 12.96
N LYS A 38 -13.52 -1.63 14.20
CA LYS A 38 -12.11 -1.64 14.60
C LYS A 38 -11.47 -3.03 14.52
N ASP A 39 -12.21 -4.07 14.90
CA ASP A 39 -11.70 -5.45 14.95
C ASP A 39 -11.64 -6.06 13.54
N GLU A 40 -12.63 -5.79 12.70
CA GLU A 40 -12.62 -6.12 11.27
C GLU A 40 -11.45 -5.44 10.55
N GLU A 41 -11.24 -4.14 10.81
CA GLU A 41 -10.13 -3.38 10.23
C GLU A 41 -8.78 -3.97 10.65
N GLU A 42 -8.64 -4.38 11.92
CA GLU A 42 -7.43 -5.04 12.43
C GLU A 42 -7.14 -6.38 11.74
N ILE A 43 -8.13 -7.25 11.62
CA ILE A 43 -8.02 -8.54 10.90
C ILE A 43 -7.69 -8.29 9.43
N PHE A 44 -8.32 -7.29 8.82
CA PHE A 44 -8.10 -6.93 7.43
C PHE A 44 -6.66 -6.47 7.18
N VAL A 45 -6.11 -5.64 8.08
CA VAL A 45 -4.70 -5.20 8.03
C VAL A 45 -3.75 -6.39 8.19
N GLN A 46 -4.01 -7.31 9.11
CA GLN A 46 -3.21 -8.53 9.26
C GLN A 46 -3.22 -9.37 7.98
N TYR A 47 -4.36 -9.46 7.30
CA TYR A 47 -4.46 -10.14 6.02
C TYR A 47 -3.66 -9.44 4.91
N MET A 48 -3.65 -8.10 4.87
CA MET A 48 -2.79 -7.35 3.94
C MET A 48 -1.30 -7.60 4.18
N ASN A 49 -0.87 -7.67 5.44
CA ASN A 49 0.51 -7.98 5.79
C ASN A 49 0.88 -9.40 5.35
N LEU A 50 0.01 -10.38 5.59
CA LEU A 50 0.19 -11.76 5.12
C LEU A 50 0.36 -11.84 3.59
N LEU A 51 -0.39 -11.05 2.83
CA LEU A 51 -0.25 -10.98 1.37
C LEU A 51 1.10 -10.36 0.97
N SER A 52 1.56 -9.35 1.71
CA SER A 52 2.85 -8.70 1.49
C SER A 52 4.02 -9.66 1.76
N ASP A 53 3.97 -10.40 2.87
CA ASP A 53 4.97 -11.41 3.23
C ASP A 53 5.08 -12.52 2.18
N ARG A 54 3.97 -12.85 1.52
CA ARG A 54 3.91 -13.81 0.41
C ARG A 54 4.33 -13.23 -0.93
N CYS A 55 4.87 -12.00 -0.96
CA CYS A 55 5.24 -11.27 -2.17
C CYS A 55 4.06 -11.05 -3.14
N LEU A 56 2.84 -10.93 -2.59
CA LEU A 56 1.59 -10.72 -3.33
C LEU A 56 0.87 -9.43 -2.88
N PRO A 57 1.55 -8.27 -2.82
CA PRO A 57 0.92 -7.06 -2.33
C PRO A 57 -0.26 -6.66 -3.24
N PRO A 58 -1.48 -6.51 -2.69
CA PRO A 58 -2.67 -6.26 -3.47
C PRO A 58 -2.66 -4.85 -4.08
N THR A 59 -3.39 -4.68 -5.19
CA THR A 59 -3.66 -3.34 -5.73
C THR A 59 -4.68 -2.60 -4.87
N VAL A 60 -4.69 -1.27 -4.93
CA VAL A 60 -5.73 -0.44 -4.27
C VAL A 60 -7.15 -0.89 -4.64
N HIS A 61 -7.36 -1.29 -5.90
CA HIS A 61 -8.66 -1.81 -6.35
C HIS A 61 -8.99 -3.15 -5.70
N MET A 62 -8.04 -4.09 -5.66
CA MET A 62 -8.24 -5.39 -4.98
C MET A 62 -8.57 -5.21 -3.51
N VAL A 63 -7.91 -4.28 -2.81
CA VAL A 63 -8.21 -3.97 -1.40
C VAL A 63 -9.66 -3.49 -1.24
N ARG A 64 -10.15 -2.61 -2.12
CA ARG A 64 -11.57 -2.18 -2.11
C ARG A 64 -12.52 -3.34 -2.37
N VAL A 65 -12.21 -4.22 -3.32
CA VAL A 65 -13.04 -5.39 -3.62
C VAL A 65 -13.07 -6.36 -2.43
N MET A 66 -11.92 -6.63 -1.80
CA MET A 66 -11.86 -7.48 -0.60
C MET A 66 -12.66 -6.88 0.56
N ALA A 67 -12.54 -5.57 0.79
CA ALA A 67 -13.31 -4.88 1.82
C ALA A 67 -14.82 -4.88 1.51
N SER A 68 -15.22 -4.83 0.23
CA SER A 68 -16.65 -4.90 -0.16
C SER A 68 -17.32 -6.22 0.23
N GLY A 69 -16.55 -7.31 0.29
CA GLY A 69 -17.03 -8.60 0.79
C GLY A 69 -17.36 -8.59 2.29
N LEU A 70 -16.78 -7.66 3.05
CA LEU A 70 -17.01 -7.51 4.49
C LEU A 70 -18.12 -6.50 4.79
N CYS A 71 -18.12 -5.32 4.15
CA CYS A 71 -19.11 -4.27 4.44
C CYS A 71 -20.40 -4.36 3.59
N GLY A 72 -20.45 -5.24 2.59
CA GLY A 72 -21.64 -5.48 1.76
C GLY A 72 -21.87 -4.43 0.66
N ASP A 73 -21.00 -3.42 0.56
CA ASP A 73 -21.00 -2.41 -0.49
C ASP A 73 -19.58 -2.07 -0.94
N LEU A 74 -19.40 -1.52 -2.15
CA LEU A 74 -18.07 -1.17 -2.62
C LEU A 74 -17.59 0.11 -1.91
N PRO A 75 -16.50 0.08 -1.11
CA PRO A 75 -16.00 1.28 -0.45
C PRO A 75 -15.61 2.34 -1.48
N GLU A 76 -15.71 3.61 -1.11
CA GLU A 76 -15.36 4.74 -1.97
C GLU A 76 -13.89 4.72 -2.38
N LYS A 77 -13.54 5.53 -3.39
CA LYS A 77 -12.18 5.58 -3.95
C LYS A 77 -11.12 5.90 -2.90
N ASP A 78 -11.44 6.81 -1.99
CA ASP A 78 -10.49 7.34 -1.00
C ASP A 78 -10.43 6.50 0.29
N TRP A 79 -11.27 5.46 0.39
CA TRP A 79 -11.30 4.59 1.57
C TRP A 79 -9.99 3.87 1.85
N VAL A 80 -9.30 3.37 0.82
CA VAL A 80 -8.01 2.68 0.97
C VAL A 80 -6.88 3.64 1.35
N PRO A 81 -6.70 4.80 0.69
CA PRO A 81 -5.80 5.84 1.20
C PRO A 81 -6.05 6.18 2.67
N ASP A 82 -7.31 6.34 3.08
CA ASP A 82 -7.66 6.64 4.46
C ASP A 82 -7.33 5.47 5.42
N LEU A 83 -7.54 4.22 4.98
CA LEU A 83 -7.15 3.01 5.72
C LEU A 83 -5.63 2.99 5.96
N VAL A 84 -4.85 3.22 4.90
CA VAL A 84 -3.39 3.23 4.99
C VAL A 84 -2.93 4.36 5.91
N GLU A 85 -3.55 5.54 5.84
CA GLU A 85 -3.20 6.65 6.73
C GLU A 85 -3.48 6.32 8.20
N ARG A 86 -4.61 5.65 8.50
CA ARG A 86 -4.93 5.20 9.86
C ARG A 86 -3.97 4.13 10.38
N HIS A 87 -3.37 3.34 9.49
CA HIS A 87 -2.49 2.22 9.81
C HIS A 87 -1.07 2.42 9.27
N ARG A 88 -0.60 3.67 9.18
CA ARG A 88 0.69 4.04 8.55
C ARG A 88 1.91 3.36 9.19
N GLU A 89 1.81 2.96 10.46
CA GLU A 89 2.87 2.20 11.14
C GLU A 89 3.03 0.76 10.61
N ARG A 90 2.04 0.24 9.87
CA ARG A 90 1.99 -1.15 9.39
C ARG A 90 1.71 -1.29 7.91
N LEU A 91 1.21 -0.24 7.25
CA LEU A 91 0.86 -0.25 5.85
C LEU A 91 1.43 0.99 5.17
N GLU A 92 1.97 0.78 3.99
CA GLU A 92 2.40 1.79 3.05
C GLU A 92 1.79 1.54 1.68
N THR A 93 1.89 2.55 0.81
CA THR A 93 1.59 2.36 -0.61
C THR A 93 2.76 2.77 -1.46
N GLY A 94 3.04 1.98 -2.48
CA GLY A 94 4.10 2.28 -3.44
C GLY A 94 3.73 1.79 -4.83
N PHE A 95 4.44 2.29 -5.82
CA PHE A 95 4.31 1.81 -7.19
C PHE A 95 5.28 0.65 -7.39
N LEU A 96 4.74 -0.52 -7.72
CA LEU A 96 5.55 -1.58 -8.27
C LEU A 96 5.62 -1.39 -9.79
N ASP A 97 6.83 -1.51 -10.31
CA ASP A 97 7.04 -1.58 -11.75
C ASP A 97 6.38 -2.86 -12.28
N GLY A 98 5.74 -2.74 -13.45
CA GLY A 98 5.20 -3.91 -14.14
C GLY A 98 6.33 -4.89 -14.40
N PHE A 99 6.17 -6.13 -13.94
CA PHE A 99 7.12 -7.18 -14.28
C PHE A 99 6.79 -7.69 -15.69
N ASN A 100 7.79 -7.79 -16.57
CA ASN A 100 7.60 -8.42 -17.87
C ASN A 100 7.57 -9.94 -17.68
N LEU A 101 6.36 -10.52 -17.59
CA LEU A 101 6.17 -11.94 -17.30
C LEU A 101 6.92 -12.86 -18.27
N SER A 102 7.04 -12.47 -19.55
CA SER A 102 7.81 -13.21 -20.56
C SER A 102 9.31 -13.25 -20.22
N ARG A 103 9.87 -12.18 -19.63
CA ARG A 103 11.24 -12.20 -19.11
C ARG A 103 11.35 -13.13 -17.90
N LYS A 104 10.39 -13.09 -16.96
CA LYS A 104 10.41 -13.95 -15.75
C LYS A 104 10.53 -15.41 -16.15
N ASN A 105 9.71 -15.79 -17.12
CA ASN A 105 9.60 -17.18 -17.55
C ASN A 105 10.82 -17.63 -18.34
N ALA A 106 11.60 -16.69 -18.91
CA ALA A 106 12.87 -16.98 -19.55
C ALA A 106 14.04 -17.00 -18.55
N ASP A 107 13.85 -16.49 -17.32
CA ASP A 107 14.90 -16.49 -16.29
C ASP A 107 15.22 -17.93 -15.85
N ASN A 108 16.44 -18.38 -16.11
CA ASN A 108 16.97 -19.66 -15.61
C ASN A 108 18.27 -19.41 -14.86
N ALA A 109 18.25 -19.60 -13.53
CA ALA A 109 19.39 -19.34 -12.66
C ALA A 109 20.64 -20.13 -13.07
N TYR A 110 20.48 -21.39 -13.47
CA TYR A 110 21.61 -22.24 -13.88
C TYR A 110 22.29 -21.73 -15.15
N GLU A 111 21.49 -21.30 -16.14
CA GLU A 111 22.03 -20.74 -17.38
C GLU A 111 22.71 -19.40 -17.14
N TYR A 112 22.19 -18.58 -16.22
CA TYR A 112 22.85 -17.34 -15.81
C TYR A 112 24.18 -17.60 -15.12
N ASP A 113 24.23 -18.50 -14.15
CA ASP A 113 25.46 -18.83 -13.44
C ASP A 113 26.54 -19.31 -14.41
N LYS A 114 26.18 -20.23 -15.31
CA LYS A 114 27.10 -20.75 -16.33
C LYS A 114 27.58 -19.65 -17.29
N PHE A 115 26.66 -18.79 -17.75
CA PHE A 115 27.00 -17.69 -18.64
C PHE A 115 27.95 -16.70 -17.95
N PHE A 116 27.64 -16.27 -16.73
CA PHE A 116 28.47 -15.30 -16.01
C PHE A 116 29.81 -15.89 -15.59
N GLU A 117 29.89 -17.17 -15.24
CA GLU A 117 31.15 -17.85 -14.98
C GLU A 117 32.06 -17.81 -16.23
N GLN A 118 31.52 -18.15 -17.40
CA GLN A 118 32.27 -18.09 -18.67
C GLN A 118 32.72 -16.67 -19.03
N VAL A 119 31.82 -15.69 -18.92
CA VAL A 119 32.13 -14.28 -19.18
C VAL A 119 33.20 -13.78 -18.20
N TRP A 120 33.10 -14.15 -16.93
CA TRP A 120 34.08 -13.74 -15.93
C TRP A 120 35.46 -14.32 -16.21
N MET A 121 35.54 -15.59 -16.60
CA MET A 121 36.81 -16.21 -17.01
C MET A 121 37.45 -15.46 -18.17
N GLU A 122 36.68 -15.11 -19.21
CA GLU A 122 37.17 -14.40 -20.39
C GLU A 122 37.62 -12.97 -20.08
N ILE A 123 36.89 -12.27 -19.20
CA ILE A 123 37.28 -10.93 -18.74
C ILE A 123 38.63 -11.00 -18.01
N GLN A 124 38.80 -11.97 -17.10
CA GLN A 124 40.04 -12.12 -16.32
C GLN A 124 41.25 -12.48 -17.20
N SER A 125 41.06 -13.29 -18.24
CA SER A 125 42.17 -13.74 -19.10
C SER A 125 42.56 -12.75 -20.18
N HIS A 126 41.62 -11.98 -20.74
CA HIS A 126 41.85 -11.25 -21.98
C HIS A 126 41.52 -9.75 -21.94
N ILE A 127 40.77 -9.27 -20.94
CA ILE A 127 40.29 -7.89 -20.91
C ILE A 127 40.95 -7.12 -19.76
N GLN A 128 41.70 -6.08 -20.11
CA GLN A 128 42.23 -5.16 -19.11
C GLN A 128 41.11 -4.28 -18.54
N PRO A 129 41.16 -3.90 -17.25
CA PRO A 129 40.13 -3.07 -16.63
C PRO A 129 39.81 -1.79 -17.40
N GLU A 130 40.81 -1.17 -18.05
CA GLU A 130 40.64 0.07 -18.81
C GLU A 130 39.86 -0.13 -20.12
N ASN A 131 39.74 -1.37 -20.60
CA ASN A 131 39.00 -1.74 -21.81
C ASN A 131 37.59 -2.29 -21.50
N SER A 132 37.10 -2.09 -20.28
CA SER A 132 35.72 -2.41 -19.92
C SER A 132 34.80 -1.24 -20.24
N TYR A 133 34.10 -1.33 -21.39
CA TYR A 133 33.15 -0.30 -21.83
C TYR A 133 31.72 -0.78 -21.60
N ASN A 134 30.91 0.03 -20.92
CA ASN A 134 29.49 -0.24 -20.78
C ASN A 134 28.75 0.29 -22.01
N MET A 135 28.16 -0.60 -22.79
CA MET A 135 27.23 -0.26 -23.87
C MET A 135 25.80 -0.39 -23.36
N ASN A 136 25.38 0.47 -22.44
CA ASN A 136 23.99 0.51 -21.99
C ASN A 136 23.15 1.39 -22.93
N GLU A 137 22.66 0.81 -24.02
CA GLU A 137 21.55 1.45 -24.73
C GLU A 137 20.34 1.51 -23.81
N LYS A 138 20.05 2.70 -23.29
CA LYS A 138 18.78 2.98 -22.64
C LYS A 138 17.76 3.20 -23.75
N GLY A 139 17.33 2.11 -24.38
CA GLY A 139 16.26 2.14 -25.36
C GLY A 139 15.05 2.86 -24.75
N PHE A 140 14.54 3.89 -25.44
CA PHE A 140 13.29 4.51 -25.05
C PHE A 140 12.20 3.45 -25.18
N LEU A 141 11.72 2.93 -24.04
CA LEU A 141 10.65 1.94 -23.99
C LEU A 141 9.33 2.61 -24.41
N ILE A 142 9.06 2.64 -25.72
CA ILE A 142 7.74 2.93 -26.28
C ILE A 142 6.93 1.63 -26.16
N GLY A 143 6.44 1.35 -24.94
CA GLY A 143 5.80 0.06 -24.64
C GLY A 143 5.54 -0.16 -23.16
N ILE A 144 4.65 0.67 -22.60
CA ILE A 144 3.73 0.39 -21.48
C ILE A 144 4.25 -0.59 -20.41
N LEU A 145 5.24 -0.20 -19.61
CA LEU A 145 5.40 -0.75 -18.27
C LEU A 145 4.42 0.00 -17.35
N ASN A 146 3.22 -0.57 -17.17
CA ASN A 146 2.23 0.01 -16.27
C ASN A 146 2.69 -0.16 -14.83
N LYS A 147 3.12 0.94 -14.21
CA LYS A 147 3.31 1.00 -12.76
C LYS A 147 1.96 0.87 -12.09
N THR A 148 1.84 -0.07 -11.15
CA THR A 148 0.60 -0.28 -10.40
C THR A 148 0.82 0.06 -8.94
N ARG A 149 -0.06 0.89 -8.38
CA ARG A 149 -0.02 1.22 -6.95
C ARG A 149 -0.49 0.01 -6.13
N ARG A 150 0.38 -0.47 -5.25
CA ARG A 150 0.13 -1.56 -4.32
C ARG A 150 0.05 -1.06 -2.89
N VAL A 151 -0.64 -1.82 -2.06
CA VAL A 151 -0.64 -1.67 -0.59
C VAL A 151 0.22 -2.79 -0.04
N TYR A 152 1.20 -2.46 0.80
CA TYR A 152 2.10 -3.43 1.42
C TYR A 152 2.48 -2.99 2.84
N SER A 153 3.03 -3.90 3.64
CA SER A 153 3.66 -3.56 4.93
C SER A 153 5.14 -3.31 4.81
#